data_AF-A0A9D6UDY8-F1
#
_entry.id   AF-A0A9D6UDY8-F1
#
_cell.length_a   1.000
_cell.length_b   1.000
_cell.length_c   1.000
_cell.angle_alpha   90.00
_cell.angle_beta   90.00
_cell.angle_gamma   90.00
#
_symmetry.space_group_name_H-M   'P 1'
#
loop_
_entity.id
_entity.type
_entity.pdbx_description
1 polymer ?
#
loop_
_entity_poly.entity_id
_entity_poly.type
_entity_poly.pdbx_seq_one_letter_code
_entity_poly.pdbx_strand_id
1 'polypeptide(L)'
;MPFSKLSREQKRTTLNELRQSLFQHELWYENFNRTIICDQVPDERDLQEDANHRWPLGQWLHGAGASRLGSHQSFSQILLAHELMHRHAAIMLRTASEHRPIPLDDYELFLSALKQVRAQLVTIKHELEDALR
;
A
#
# COMPACT_ATOMS: atom_id res chain seq x y z
N MET A 1 -7.11 -24.31 2.94
CA MET A 1 -7.28 -23.51 1.72
C MET A 1 -7.41 -22.05 2.11
N PRO A 2 -6.65 -21.12 1.51
CA PRO A 2 -6.83 -19.69 1.74
C PRO A 2 -8.29 -19.28 1.45
N PHE A 3 -8.81 -18.32 2.22
CA PHE A 3 -10.17 -17.77 2.08
C PHE A 3 -11.34 -18.77 2.22
N SER A 4 -11.14 -19.95 2.84
CA SER A 4 -12.23 -20.93 3.03
C SER A 4 -13.38 -20.44 3.91
N LYS A 5 -13.13 -19.42 4.75
CA LYS A 5 -14.12 -18.78 5.63
C LYS A 5 -14.97 -17.72 4.93
N LEU A 6 -14.61 -17.32 3.71
CA LEU A 6 -15.33 -16.30 2.95
C LEU A 6 -16.36 -16.95 2.02
N SER A 7 -17.56 -16.38 1.97
CA SER A 7 -18.56 -16.73 0.97
C SER A 7 -18.06 -16.38 -0.44
N ARG A 8 -18.65 -17.00 -1.47
CA ARG A 8 -18.29 -16.70 -2.87
C ARG A 8 -18.48 -15.22 -3.21
N GLU A 9 -19.54 -14.62 -2.68
CA GLU A 9 -19.81 -13.19 -2.82
C GLU A 9 -18.72 -12.35 -2.13
N GLN A 10 -18.39 -12.67 -0.86
CA GLN A 10 -17.33 -11.99 -0.13
C GLN A 10 -15.98 -12.07 -0.84
N LYS A 11 -15.63 -13.22 -1.42
CA LYS A 11 -14.41 -13.39 -2.23
C LYS A 11 -14.43 -12.47 -3.45
N ARG A 12 -15.55 -12.39 -4.18
CA ARG A 12 -15.70 -11.53 -5.36
C ARG A 12 -15.57 -10.05 -5.01
N THR A 13 -16.24 -9.61 -3.95
CA THR A 13 -16.17 -8.24 -3.43
C THR A 13 -14.75 -7.89 -3.00
N THR A 14 -14.09 -8.78 -2.25
CA THR A 14 -12.70 -8.60 -1.82
C THR A 14 -11.74 -8.47 -3.01
N LEU A 15 -11.90 -9.31 -4.03
CA LEU A 15 -11.08 -9.24 -5.24
C LEU A 15 -11.26 -7.90 -5.98
N ASN A 16 -12.50 -7.41 -6.08
CA ASN A 16 -12.78 -6.14 -6.75
C ASN A 16 -12.20 -4.94 -5.97
N GLU A 17 -12.41 -4.90 -4.65
CA GLU A 17 -11.85 -3.85 -3.78
C GLU A 17 -10.31 -3.86 -3.80
N LEU A 18 -9.69 -5.05 -3.82
CA LEU A 18 -8.24 -5.20 -3.91
C LEU A 18 -7.69 -4.65 -5.24
N ARG A 19 -8.36 -4.94 -6.36
CA ARG A 19 -8.00 -4.39 -7.68
C ARG A 19 -8.10 -2.87 -7.70
N GLN A 20 -9.16 -2.31 -7.13
CA GLN A 20 -9.32 -0.86 -7.02
C GLN A 20 -8.22 -0.24 -6.14
N SER A 21 -7.93 -0.86 -4.99
CA SER A 21 -6.89 -0.38 -4.07
C SER A 21 -5.50 -0.42 -4.69
N LEU A 22 -5.16 -1.48 -5.44
CA LEU A 22 -3.91 -1.58 -6.20
C LEU A 22 -3.79 -0.48 -7.24
N PHE A 23 -4.85 -0.21 -8.00
CA PHE A 23 -4.85 0.86 -9.00
C PHE A 23 -4.66 2.25 -8.35
N GLN A 24 -5.36 2.54 -7.26
CA GLN A 24 -5.21 3.81 -6.54
C GLN A 24 -3.80 3.97 -5.94
N HIS A 25 -3.21 2.88 -5.48
CA HIS A 25 -1.84 2.89 -4.95
C HIS A 25 -0.79 3.14 -6.04
N GLU A 26 -1.04 2.68 -7.27
CA GLU A 26 -0.18 3.00 -8.42
C GLU A 26 -0.24 4.50 -8.74
N LEU A 27 -1.44 5.09 -8.79
CA LEU A 27 -1.61 6.53 -9.00
C LEU A 27 -0.93 7.36 -7.91
N TRP A 28 -1.02 6.92 -6.65
CA TRP A 28 -0.28 7.53 -5.55
C TRP A 28 1.23 7.49 -5.79
N TYR A 29 1.77 6.33 -6.18
CA TYR A 29 3.20 6.15 -6.46
C TYR A 29 3.69 7.02 -7.63
N GLU A 30 2.90 7.14 -8.70
CA GLU A 30 3.19 8.04 -9.82
C GLU A 30 3.22 9.51 -9.38
N ASN A 31 2.24 9.92 -8.56
CA ASN A 31 2.20 11.27 -7.99
C ASN A 31 3.40 11.54 -7.08
N PHE A 32 3.74 10.60 -6.20
CA PHE A 32 4.90 10.68 -5.32
C PHE A 32 6.20 10.91 -6.10
N ASN A 33 6.44 10.12 -7.16
CA ASN A 33 7.62 10.30 -8.01
C ASN A 33 7.62 11.66 -8.71
N ARG A 34 6.48 12.07 -9.27
CA ARG A 34 6.35 13.39 -9.91
C ARG A 34 6.66 14.51 -8.93
N THR A 35 6.16 14.43 -7.70
CA THR A 35 6.39 15.44 -6.66
C THR A 35 7.87 15.59 -6.35
N ILE A 36 8.58 14.47 -6.12
CA ILE A 36 10.02 14.51 -5.80
C ILE A 36 10.86 14.94 -6.99
N ILE A 37 10.61 14.40 -8.19
CA ILE A 37 11.46 14.63 -9.37
C ILE A 37 11.25 16.04 -9.93
N CYS A 38 10.02 16.54 -9.88
CA CYS A 38 9.66 17.82 -10.47
C CYS A 38 9.53 18.95 -9.44
N ASP A 39 10.02 18.74 -8.21
CA ASP A 39 10.02 19.74 -7.13
C ASP A 39 8.64 20.37 -6.90
N GLN A 40 7.61 19.51 -6.80
CA GLN A 40 6.24 19.95 -6.53
C GLN A 40 5.94 19.99 -5.03
N VAL A 41 4.93 20.75 -4.65
CA VAL A 41 4.41 20.76 -3.27
C VAL A 41 3.85 19.37 -2.92
N PRO A 42 4.32 18.71 -1.85
CA PRO A 42 3.76 17.44 -1.38
C PRO A 42 2.30 17.55 -0.95
N ASP A 43 1.54 16.46 -1.11
CA ASP A 43 0.22 16.36 -0.49
C ASP A 43 0.36 16.28 1.03
N GLU A 44 -0.35 17.12 1.77
CA GLU A 44 -0.27 17.15 3.23
C GLU A 44 -0.62 15.81 3.88
N ARG A 45 -1.45 14.99 3.23
CA ARG A 45 -1.83 13.66 3.70
C ARG A 45 -0.63 12.70 3.75
N ASP A 46 0.33 12.87 2.83
CA ASP A 46 1.54 12.05 2.77
C ASP A 46 2.56 12.43 3.86
N LEU A 47 2.38 13.60 4.48
CA LEU A 47 3.28 14.09 5.53
C LEU A 47 2.82 13.74 6.95
N GLN A 48 1.59 13.26 7.12
CA GLN A 48 1.03 12.94 8.45
C GLN A 48 1.63 11.65 9.03
N GLU A 49 1.67 11.55 10.35
CA GLU A 49 2.16 10.34 11.04
C GLU A 49 1.36 9.08 10.68
N ASP A 50 0.08 9.26 10.37
CA ASP A 50 -0.88 8.22 9.97
C ASP A 50 -1.13 8.22 8.45
N ALA A 51 -0.18 8.67 7.62
CA ALA A 51 -0.31 8.70 6.16
C ALA A 51 -0.76 7.35 5.58
N ASN A 52 -0.28 6.24 6.14
CA ASN A 52 -0.67 4.87 5.80
C ASN A 52 -2.15 4.55 6.05
N HIS A 53 -2.91 5.38 6.77
CA HIS A 53 -4.35 5.22 6.98
C HIS A 53 -5.19 6.15 6.11
N ARG A 54 -4.56 7.13 5.44
CA ARG A 54 -5.27 8.19 4.69
C ARG A 54 -5.56 7.84 3.24
N TRP A 55 -4.86 6.83 2.71
CA TRP A 55 -5.03 6.36 1.33
C TRP A 55 -6.01 5.18 1.23
N PRO A 56 -6.65 4.97 0.07
CA PRO A 56 -7.66 3.92 -0.10
C PRO A 56 -7.19 2.52 0.32
N LEU A 57 -5.95 2.15 -0.02
CA LEU A 57 -5.38 0.86 0.41
C LEU A 57 -5.28 0.78 1.94
N GLY A 58 -4.79 1.83 2.59
CA GLY A 58 -4.71 1.95 4.04
C GLY A 58 -6.07 1.82 4.73
N GLN A 59 -7.04 2.63 4.29
CA GLN A 59 -8.41 2.59 4.79
C GLN A 59 -9.03 1.20 4.62
N TRP A 60 -8.78 0.56 3.49
CA TRP A 60 -9.26 -0.79 3.24
C TRP A 60 -8.58 -1.83 4.14
N LEU A 61 -7.25 -1.80 4.26
CA LEU A 61 -6.48 -2.71 5.12
C LEU A 61 -6.91 -2.61 6.59
N HIS A 62 -7.25 -1.43 7.09
CA HIS A 62 -7.74 -1.24 8.45
C HIS A 62 -9.26 -1.40 8.63
N GLY A 63 -10.01 -1.56 7.53
CA GLY A 63 -11.46 -1.74 7.53
C GLY A 63 -11.88 -3.12 7.00
N ALA A 64 -12.51 -3.12 5.81
CA ALA A 64 -13.01 -4.34 5.19
C ALA A 64 -11.91 -5.40 4.96
N GLY A 65 -10.72 -4.98 4.56
CA GLY A 65 -9.53 -5.82 4.40
C GLY A 65 -9.18 -6.57 5.69
N ALA A 66 -9.16 -5.90 6.85
CA ALA A 66 -8.89 -6.56 8.13
C ALA A 66 -9.89 -7.68 8.44
N SER A 67 -11.19 -7.42 8.26
CA SER A 67 -12.22 -8.43 8.53
C SER A 67 -12.13 -9.68 7.62
N ARG A 68 -11.64 -9.51 6.38
CA ARG A 68 -11.65 -10.57 5.36
C ARG A 68 -10.30 -11.25 5.19
N LEU A 69 -9.21 -10.51 5.35
CA LEU A 69 -7.83 -10.96 5.21
C LEU A 69 -7.10 -11.11 6.54
N GLY A 70 -7.67 -10.71 7.68
CA GLY A 70 -6.97 -10.70 8.98
C GLY A 70 -6.40 -12.05 9.44
N SER A 71 -6.96 -13.16 8.94
CA SER A 71 -6.44 -14.52 9.20
C SER A 71 -5.47 -15.04 8.14
N HIS A 72 -5.19 -14.25 7.10
CA HIS A 72 -4.24 -14.58 6.05
C HIS A 72 -2.81 -14.39 6.57
N GLN A 73 -1.93 -15.36 6.30
CA GLN A 73 -0.55 -15.36 6.82
C GLN A 73 0.26 -14.12 6.44
N SER A 74 0.01 -13.56 5.25
CA SER A 74 0.72 -12.38 4.76
C SER A 74 0.14 -11.06 5.28
N PHE A 75 -1.00 -11.07 5.97
CA PHE A 75 -1.72 -9.83 6.29
C PHE A 75 -0.95 -8.91 7.23
N SER A 76 -0.36 -9.44 8.29
CA SER A 76 0.48 -8.66 9.21
C SER A 76 1.72 -8.09 8.51
N GLN A 77 2.29 -8.84 7.57
CA GLN A 77 3.45 -8.39 6.79
C GLN A 77 3.07 -7.26 5.83
N ILE A 78 1.86 -7.29 5.24
CA ILE A 78 1.34 -6.21 4.39
C ILE A 78 1.20 -4.93 5.21
N LEU A 79 0.59 -5.01 6.40
CA LEU A 79 0.41 -3.85 7.27
C LEU A 79 1.74 -3.19 7.61
N LEU A 80 2.73 -3.99 8.05
CA LEU A 80 4.05 -3.50 8.40
C LEU A 80 4.77 -2.87 7.19
N ALA A 81 4.76 -3.54 6.05
CA ALA A 81 5.41 -3.03 4.84
C ALA A 81 4.73 -1.75 4.34
N HIS A 82 3.40 -1.66 4.42
CA HIS A 82 2.63 -0.47 4.03
C HIS A 82 2.92 0.73 4.95
N GLU A 83 3.02 0.51 6.26
CA GLU A 83 3.41 1.53 7.22
C GLU A 83 4.83 2.04 6.97
N LEU A 84 5.80 1.13 6.80
CA LEU A 84 7.20 1.48 6.51
C LEU A 84 7.32 2.26 5.19
N MET A 85 6.60 1.83 4.16
CA MET A 85 6.59 2.50 2.87
C MET A 85 6.12 3.96 2.99
N HIS A 86 4.98 4.21 3.65
CA HIS A 86 4.48 5.57 3.84
C HIS A 86 5.38 6.41 4.76
N ARG A 87 5.99 5.80 5.79
CA ARG A 87 6.97 6.48 6.65
C ARG A 87 8.16 6.99 5.85
N HIS A 88 8.79 6.14 5.04
CA HIS A 88 9.94 6.56 4.22
C HIS A 88 9.54 7.53 3.11
N ALA A 89 8.35 7.37 2.52
CA ALA A 89 7.81 8.36 1.58
C ALA A 89 7.69 9.75 2.23
N ALA A 90 7.18 9.85 3.46
CA ALA A 90 7.08 11.11 4.19
C ALA A 90 8.46 11.74 4.46
N ILE A 91 9.47 10.94 4.83
CA ILE A 91 10.84 11.40 5.03
C ILE A 91 11.42 11.96 3.72
N MET A 92 11.25 11.25 2.62
CA MET A 92 11.73 11.66 1.31
C MET A 92 11.05 12.95 0.83
N LEU A 93 9.73 13.09 1.02
CA LEU A 93 8.98 14.30 0.66
C LEU A 93 9.41 15.52 1.47
N ARG A 94 9.64 15.36 2.78
CA ARG A 94 10.16 16.43 3.64
C ARG A 94 11.55 16.87 3.20
N THR A 95 12.44 15.91 2.98
CA THR A 95 13.81 16.17 2.49
C THR A 95 13.80 16.91 1.15
N ALA A 96 12.96 16.48 0.20
CA ALA A 96 12.79 17.15 -1.08
C ALA A 96 12.25 18.58 -0.92
N SER A 97 11.24 18.79 -0.05
CA SER A 97 10.67 20.14 0.19
C SER A 97 11.67 21.14 0.78
N GLU A 98 12.69 20.63 1.48
CA GLU A 98 13.81 21.43 2.00
C GLU A 98 14.94 21.60 0.97
N HIS A 99 14.72 21.20 -0.28
CA HIS A 99 15.70 21.22 -1.38
C HIS A 99 16.99 20.46 -1.05
N ARG A 100 16.90 19.45 -0.19
CA ARG A 100 18.01 18.58 0.18
C ARG A 100 18.01 17.32 -0.69
N PRO A 101 19.19 16.77 -1.03
CA PRO A 101 19.25 15.49 -1.70
C PRO A 101 18.67 14.40 -0.79
N ILE A 102 17.83 13.54 -1.37
CA ILE A 102 17.27 12.38 -0.68
C ILE A 102 18.40 11.37 -0.42
N PRO A 103 18.60 10.91 0.83
CA PRO A 103 19.56 9.85 1.13
C PRO A 103 19.22 8.55 0.38
N LEU A 104 20.24 7.87 -0.14
CA LEU A 104 20.08 6.59 -0.84
C LEU A 104 19.39 5.55 0.05
N ASP A 105 19.76 5.48 1.32
CA ASP A 105 19.20 4.53 2.28
C ASP A 105 17.68 4.70 2.45
N ASP A 106 17.19 5.95 2.51
CA ASP A 106 15.74 6.23 2.60
C ASP A 106 15.01 5.78 1.34
N TYR A 107 15.60 6.01 0.17
CA TYR A 107 15.06 5.54 -1.10
C TYR A 107 15.02 4.01 -1.19
N GLU A 108 16.09 3.32 -0.77
CA GLU A 108 16.16 1.86 -0.80
C GLU A 108 15.18 1.21 0.19
N LEU A 109 15.03 1.78 1.39
CA LEU A 109 14.05 1.33 2.38
C LEU A 109 12.61 1.51 1.87
N PHE A 110 12.30 2.66 1.29
CA PHE A 110 11.03 2.91 0.61
C PHE A 110 10.76 1.89 -0.50
N LEU A 111 11.72 1.70 -1.40
CA LEU A 111 11.57 0.83 -2.57
C LEU A 111 11.41 -0.64 -2.17
N SER A 112 12.13 -1.09 -1.14
CA SER A 112 12.00 -2.43 -0.57
C SER A 112 10.59 -2.67 -0.01
N ALA A 113 10.09 -1.73 0.82
CA ALA A 113 8.75 -1.80 1.38
C ALA A 113 7.65 -1.79 0.29
N LEU A 114 7.79 -0.91 -0.71
CA LEU A 114 6.88 -0.85 -1.87
C LEU A 114 6.81 -2.18 -2.64
N LYS A 115 7.96 -2.80 -2.92
CA LYS A 115 8.05 -4.10 -3.59
C LYS A 115 7.36 -5.19 -2.77
N GLN A 116 7.56 -5.18 -1.45
CA GLN A 116 6.95 -6.15 -0.55
C GLN A 116 5.41 -6.02 -0.55
N VAL A 117 4.87 -4.80 -0.41
CA VAL A 117 3.43 -4.55 -0.49
C VAL A 117 2.86 -5.06 -1.81
N ARG A 118 3.45 -4.66 -2.94
CA ARG A 118 2.98 -5.08 -4.28
C ARG A 118 3.01 -6.60 -4.46
N ALA A 119 4.10 -7.26 -4.07
CA ALA A 119 4.23 -8.70 -4.19
C ALA A 119 3.13 -9.43 -3.40
N GLN A 120 2.93 -9.04 -2.14
CA GLN A 120 1.95 -9.69 -1.27
C GLN A 120 0.51 -9.46 -1.72
N LEU A 121 0.17 -8.24 -2.18
CA LEU A 121 -1.18 -7.96 -2.70
C LEU A 121 -1.45 -8.72 -4.01
N VAL A 122 -0.45 -8.86 -4.89
CA VAL A 122 -0.57 -9.66 -6.12
C VAL A 122 -0.75 -11.15 -5.78
N THR A 123 -0.04 -11.68 -4.79
CA THR A 123 -0.24 -13.05 -4.31
C THR A 123 -1.66 -13.26 -3.81
N ILE A 124 -2.17 -12.40 -2.92
CA ILE A 124 -3.54 -12.49 -2.41
C ILE A 124 -4.57 -12.39 -3.53
N LYS A 125 -4.34 -11.52 -4.51
CA LYS A 125 -5.20 -11.39 -5.69
C LYS A 125 -5.29 -12.72 -6.46
N HIS A 126 -4.15 -13.37 -6.74
CA HIS A 126 -4.15 -14.65 -7.45
C HIS A 126 -4.83 -15.76 -6.65
N GLU A 127 -4.58 -15.84 -5.35
CA GLU A 127 -5.22 -16.82 -4.48
C GLU A 127 -6.75 -16.61 -4.39
N LEU A 128 -7.23 -15.36 -4.40
CA LEU A 128 -8.67 -15.05 -4.48
C LEU A 128 -9.26 -15.44 -5.84
N GLU A 129 -8.53 -15.21 -6.93
CA GLU A 129 -8.94 -15.60 -8.27
C GLU A 129 -9.06 -17.13 -8.38
N ASP A 130 -8.10 -17.88 -7.84
CA ASP A 130 -8.14 -19.34 -7.80
C ASP A 130 -9.26 -19.87 -6.91
N ALA A 131 -9.52 -19.23 -5.76
CA ALA A 131 -10.59 -19.63 -4.84
C ALA A 131 -12.01 -19.32 -5.36
N LEU A 132 -12.13 -18.64 -6.51
CA LEU A 132 -13.37 -18.31 -7.22
C LEU A 132 -13.61 -19.14 -8.48
N ARG A 133 -12.61 -19.91 -8.93
CA ARG A 133 -12.74 -20.91 -9.99
C ARG A 133 -13.59 -22.08 -9.50
#